data_AF-A0A4P7SKL4-F1
#
_entry.id   AF-A0A4P7SKL4-F1
#
_cell.length_a   1.000
_cell.length_b   1.000
_cell.length_c   1.000
_cell.angle_alpha   90.00
_cell.angle_beta   90.00
_cell.angle_gamma   90.00
#
_symmetry.space_group_name_H-M   'P 1'
#
loop_
_entity.id
_entity.type
_entity.pdbx_description
1 polymer ?
#
loop_
_entity_poly.entity_id
_entity_poly.type
_entity_poly.pdbx_seq_one_letter_code
_entity_poly.pdbx_strand_id
1 'polypeptide(L)' 'MSPNRPGTPTTTFRLDPALLAAAKTKAAERGETLSDVVRRALREYVEEER' A
#
# COMPACT_ATOMS: atom_id res chain seq x y z
N MET A 1 -9.54 -18.86 -22.54
CA MET A 1 -10.47 -17.99 -21.81
C MET A 1 -9.65 -17.05 -20.95
N SER A 2 -9.45 -15.80 -21.38
CA SER A 2 -8.74 -14.80 -20.58
C SER A 2 -9.59 -13.54 -20.54
N PRO A 3 -10.23 -13.19 -19.42
CA PRO A 3 -10.78 -11.86 -19.24
C PRO A 3 -9.98 -11.10 -18.17
N ASN A 4 -9.24 -10.10 -18.67
CA ASN A 4 -8.86 -8.83 -18.04
C ASN A 4 -9.08 -8.71 -16.51
N ARG A 5 -8.00 -8.78 -15.74
CA ARG A 5 -7.87 -7.92 -14.55
C ARG A 5 -6.80 -6.90 -14.89
N PRO A 6 -7.02 -5.58 -14.73
CA PRO A 6 -5.92 -4.64 -14.66
C PRO A 6 -5.20 -4.95 -13.35
N GLY A 7 -4.38 -5.99 -13.36
CA GLY A 7 -3.62 -6.44 -12.22
C GLY A 7 -2.52 -5.43 -12.03
N THR A 8 -2.78 -4.43 -11.18
CA THR A 8 -1.71 -3.55 -10.68
C THR A 8 -0.53 -4.44 -10.32
N PRO A 9 0.68 -4.19 -10.86
CA PRO A 9 1.80 -5.08 -10.64
C PRO A 9 2.07 -5.22 -9.14
N THR A 10 2.11 -6.45 -8.64
CA THR A 10 2.53 -6.72 -7.27
C THR A 10 3.99 -6.34 -7.16
N THR A 11 4.29 -5.41 -6.25
CA THR A 11 5.65 -4.93 -5.99
C THR A 11 6.08 -5.40 -4.61
N THR A 12 7.25 -6.04 -4.53
CA THR A 12 7.85 -6.49 -3.27
C THR A 12 9.00 -5.55 -2.91
N PHE A 13 8.98 -5.05 -1.68
CA PHE A 13 10.05 -4.23 -1.13
C PHE A 13 10.31 -4.63 0.32
N ARG A 14 11.48 -4.25 0.83
CA ARG A 14 11.81 -4.46 2.25
C ARG A 14 11.17 -3.37 3.08
N LEU A 15 10.53 -3.76 4.16
CA LEU A 15 9.95 -2.87 5.15
C LEU A 15 10.35 -3.37 6.54
N ASP A 16 10.54 -2.46 7.47
CA ASP A 16 10.72 -2.82 8.87
C ASP A 16 9.51 -3.68 9.35
N PRO A 17 9.75 -4.86 9.96
CA PRO A 17 8.67 -5.76 10.35
C PRO A 17 7.71 -5.16 11.38
N ALA A 18 8.22 -4.32 12.30
CA ALA A 18 7.39 -3.67 13.30
C ALA A 18 6.52 -2.58 12.65
N LEU A 19 7.08 -1.84 11.68
CA LEU A 19 6.31 -0.88 10.89
C LEU A 19 5.21 -1.57 10.07
N LEU A 20 5.50 -2.71 9.46
CA LEU A 20 4.51 -3.50 8.72
C LEU A 20 3.35 -3.95 9.62
N ALA A 21 3.66 -4.44 10.82
CA ALA A 21 2.66 -4.87 11.79
C ALA A 21 1.78 -3.69 12.24
N ALA A 22 2.40 -2.56 12.62
CA ALA A 22 1.68 -1.37 13.04
C ALA A 22 0.77 -0.82 11.92
N ALA A 23 1.27 -0.78 10.68
CA ALA A 23 0.49 -0.32 9.53
C ALA A 23 -0.72 -1.23 9.25
N LYS A 24 -0.55 -2.56 9.36
CA LYS A 24 -1.65 -3.52 9.20
C LYS A 24 -2.74 -3.33 10.26
N THR A 25 -2.35 -3.18 11.53
CA THR A 25 -3.30 -2.95 12.62
C THR A 25 -4.10 -1.67 12.36
N LYS A 26 -3.42 -0.56 12.07
CA LYS A 26 -4.07 0.73 11.82
C LYS A 26 -4.96 0.72 10.58
N ALA A 27 -4.57 0.00 9.53
CA ALA A 27 -5.39 -0.16 8.34
C ALA A 27 -6.67 -0.94 8.65
N ALA A 28 -6.57 -2.02 9.43
CA ALA A 28 -7.73 -2.81 9.86
C ALA A 28 -8.71 -1.99 10.73
N GLU A 29 -8.20 -1.19 11.67
CA GLU A 29 -9.01 -0.27 12.49
C GLU A 29 -9.81 0.74 11.64
N ARG A 30 -9.27 1.12 10.49
CA ARG A 30 -9.86 2.09 9.56
C ARG A 30 -10.69 1.45 8.44
N GLY A 31 -10.74 0.12 8.36
CA GLY A 31 -11.36 -0.60 7.24
C GLY A 31 -10.63 -0.38 5.90
N GLU A 32 -9.37 0.04 5.92
CA GLU A 32 -8.53 0.25 4.73
C GLU A 32 -7.70 -1.01 4.43
N THR A 33 -7.32 -1.20 3.16
CA THR A 33 -6.31 -2.21 2.82
C THR A 33 -4.90 -1.63 2.95
N LEU A 34 -3.92 -2.48 3.27
CA LEU A 34 -2.52 -2.03 3.32
C LEU A 34 -2.06 -1.48 1.96
N SER A 35 -2.58 -2.01 0.85
CA SER A 35 -2.28 -1.53 -0.51
C SER A 35 -2.75 -0.09 -0.73
N ASP A 36 -3.94 0.28 -0.21
CA ASP A 36 -4.45 1.65 -0.32
C ASP A 36 -3.64 2.62 0.53
N VAL A 37 -3.25 2.19 1.73
CA VAL A 37 -2.37 2.97 2.62
C VAL A 37 -1.03 3.25 1.95
N VAL A 38 -0.38 2.22 1.38
CA VAL A 38 0.91 2.37 0.69
C VAL A 38 0.76 3.26 -0.55
N ARG A 39 -0.31 3.08 -1.34
CA ARG A 39 -0.57 3.93 -2.51
C ARG A 39 -0.72 5.41 -2.14
N ARG A 40 -1.44 5.72 -1.06
CA ARG A 40 -1.61 7.08 -0.55
C ARG A 40 -0.28 7.67 -0.10
N ALA A 41 0.47 6.95 0.74
CA ALA A 41 1.75 7.41 1.25
C ALA A 41 2.78 7.67 0.12
N LEU A 42 2.81 6.81 -0.91
CA LEU A 42 3.70 7.02 -2.06
C LEU A 42 3.28 8.22 -2.91
N ARG A 43 1.97 8.50 -3.03
CA ARG A 43 1.48 9.70 -3.73
C ARG A 43 1.87 10.97 -2.98
N GLU A 44 1.58 11.01 -1.68
CA GLU A 44 1.93 12.14 -0.80
C GLU A 44 3.44 12.40 -0.86
N TYR A 45 4.28 11.36 -0.75
CA TYR A 45 5.73 11.48 -0.83
C TYR A 45 6.22 12.11 -2.15
N VAL A 46 5.59 11.80 -3.28
CA VAL A 46 5.96 12.36 -4.59
C VAL A 46 5.43 13.79 -4.78
N GLU A 47 4.28 14.12 -4.18
CA GLU A 47 3.66 15.45 -4.28
C GLU A 47 4.32 16.46 -3.32
N GLU A 48 4.84 16.04 -2.17
CA GLU A 48 5.59 16.88 -1.22
C GLU A 48 6.98 17.30 -1.74
N GLU A 49 7.56 16.57 -2.68
CA GLU A 49 8.85 16.90 -3.32
C GLU A 49 8.73 17.91 -4.48
N ARG A 50 7.60 18.62 -4.61
CA ARG A 50 7.37 19.66 -5.63
C ARG A 50 7.41 21.09 -5.10
#